data_AF-A0A1F6XCI7-F1
#
_entry.id   AF-A0A1F6XCI7-F1
#
_cell.length_a   1.000
_cell.length_b   1.000
_cell.length_c   1.000
_cell.angle_alpha   90.00
_cell.angle_beta   90.00
_cell.angle_gamma   90.00
#
_symmetry.space_group_name_H-M   'P 1'
#
loop_
_entity.id
_entity.type
_entity.pdbx_description
1 polymer ?
#
loop_
_entity_poly.entity_id
_entity_poly.type
_entity_poly.pdbx_seq_one_letter_code
_entity_poly.pdbx_strand_id
1 'polypeptide(L)'
;MAKKLENPFTGYLENLKKHKKAVNPIHEIVNIYYELRGWDKKSKRFFKKKERSYPKLAYEAKQLYEVLDRNLDDCLWALDRMNYLAKKGDFEWSISTCLKHKNL
;
A
#
# COMPACT_ATOMS: atom_id res chain seq x y z
N MET A 1 29.86 -0.73 5.67
CA MET A 1 29.04 -0.08 4.62
C MET A 1 27.62 -0.60 4.72
N ALA A 2 26.68 0.19 5.26
CA ALA A 2 25.27 -0.17 5.18
C ALA A 2 24.85 -0.04 3.71
N LYS A 3 24.42 -1.14 3.08
CA LYS A 3 23.76 -1.06 1.76
C LYS A 3 22.58 -0.10 1.92
N LYS A 4 22.55 1.00 1.17
CA LYS A 4 21.34 1.81 1.04
C LYS A 4 20.27 0.88 0.49
N LEU A 5 19.21 0.66 1.26
CA LEU A 5 18.10 -0.18 0.83
C LEU A 5 17.39 0.59 -0.29
N GLU A 6 17.57 0.15 -1.53
CA GLU A 6 16.89 0.73 -2.69
C GLU A 6 15.43 0.24 -2.74
N ASN A 7 14.52 1.07 -3.24
CA ASN A 7 13.12 0.71 -3.37
C ASN A 7 12.98 -0.39 -4.45
N PRO A 8 12.55 -1.61 -4.11
CA PRO A 8 12.42 -2.70 -5.09
C PRO A 8 11.27 -2.48 -6.08
N PHE A 9 10.38 -1.53 -5.81
CA PHE A 9 9.26 -1.16 -6.68
C PHE A 9 9.60 -0.07 -7.69
N THR A 10 10.84 0.43 -7.73
CA THR A 10 11.24 1.46 -8.71
C THR A 10 10.92 1.01 -10.14
N GLY A 11 10.13 1.81 -10.86
CA GLY A 11 9.68 1.55 -12.22
C GLY A 11 8.38 0.74 -12.31
N TYR A 12 7.74 0.42 -11.19
CA TYR A 12 6.48 -0.33 -11.16
C TYR A 12 5.36 0.42 -11.89
N LEU A 13 5.15 1.70 -11.57
CA LEU A 13 4.14 2.53 -12.24
C LEU A 13 4.36 2.63 -13.76
N GLU A 14 5.62 2.81 -14.19
CA GLU A 14 5.96 2.90 -15.61
C GLU A 14 5.65 1.59 -16.35
N ASN A 15 6.00 0.45 -15.76
CA ASN A 15 5.69 -0.85 -16.33
C ASN A 15 4.18 -1.11 -16.38
N LEU A 16 3.43 -0.73 -15.35
CA LEU A 16 1.97 -0.81 -15.34
C LEU A 16 1.32 -0.02 -16.47
N LYS A 17 1.78 1.20 -16.74
CA LYS A 17 1.27 2.05 -17.82
C LYS A 17 1.50 1.46 -19.21
N LYS A 18 2.53 0.61 -19.39
CA LYS A 18 2.76 -0.09 -20.66
C LYS A 18 1.68 -1.14 -20.96
N HIS A 19 1.08 -1.73 -19.92
CA HIS A 19 0.12 -2.82 -20.05
C HIS A 19 -1.34 -2.42 -19.78
N LYS A 20 -1.59 -1.29 -19.10
CA LYS A 20 -2.93 -0.80 -18.76
C LYS A 20 -3.17 0.63 -19.29
N LYS A 21 -4.32 0.86 -19.95
CA LYS A 21 -4.71 2.16 -20.53
C LYS A 21 -4.93 3.28 -19.50
N ALA A 22 -5.39 2.93 -18.30
CA ALA A 22 -5.62 3.88 -17.22
C ALA A 22 -5.22 3.24 -15.89
N VAL A 23 -4.19 3.81 -15.25
CA VAL A 23 -3.72 3.38 -13.93
C VAL A 23 -4.15 4.43 -12.92
N ASN A 24 -4.94 4.02 -11.93
CA ASN A 24 -5.28 4.87 -10.79
C ASN A 24 -4.38 4.48 -9.60
N PRO A 25 -3.41 5.33 -9.21
CA PRO A 25 -2.49 5.02 -8.12
C PRO A 25 -3.19 4.66 -6.81
N ILE A 26 -4.30 5.32 -6.49
CA ILE A 26 -5.07 5.05 -5.27
C ILE A 26 -5.66 3.64 -5.29
N HIS A 27 -6.18 3.23 -6.45
CA HIS A 27 -6.72 1.89 -6.63
C HIS A 27 -5.62 0.82 -6.50
N GLU A 28 -4.45 1.06 -7.10
CA GLU A 28 -3.31 0.14 -7.01
C GLU A 28 -2.78 0.03 -5.58
N ILE A 29 -2.69 1.12 -4.82
CA ILE A 29 -2.30 1.10 -3.39
C ILE A 29 -3.27 0.23 -2.58
N VAL A 30 -4.58 0.37 -2.78
CA VAL A 30 -5.59 -0.43 -2.08
C VAL A 30 -5.50 -1.90 -2.48
N ASN A 31 -5.28 -2.20 -3.77
CA ASN A 31 -5.14 -3.57 -4.25
C ASN A 31 -3.91 -4.27 -3.64
N ILE A 32 -2.75 -3.61 -3.67
CA ILE A 32 -1.53 -4.15 -3.04
C ILE A 32 -1.71 -4.33 -1.54
N TYR A 33 -2.40 -3.39 -0.87
CA TYR A 33 -2.75 -3.57 0.53
C TYR A 33 -3.61 -4.81 0.77
N TYR A 34 -4.61 -5.09 -0.08
CA TYR A 34 -5.40 -6.31 0.02
C TYR A 34 -4.56 -7.57 -0.18
N GLU A 35 -3.65 -7.58 -1.15
CA GLU A 35 -2.75 -8.71 -1.42
C GLU A 35 -1.84 -8.98 -0.22
N LEU A 36 -1.20 -7.94 0.33
CA LEU A 36 -0.32 -8.06 1.50
C LEU A 36 -1.04 -8.59 2.74
N ARG A 37 -2.33 -8.25 2.88
CA ARG A 37 -3.20 -8.74 3.97
C ARG A 37 -3.82 -10.13 3.70
N GLY A 38 -3.67 -10.67 2.48
CA GLY A 38 -4.35 -11.91 2.05
C GLY A 38 -5.87 -11.77 1.99
N TRP A 39 -6.34 -10.58 1.64
CA TRP A 39 -7.76 -10.23 1.55
C TRP A 39 -8.31 -10.28 0.12
N ASP A 40 -7.45 -10.36 -0.89
CA ASP A 40 -7.76 -10.39 -2.32
C ASP A 40 -8.80 -11.46 -2.72
N LYS A 41 -8.81 -12.61 -2.02
CA LYS A 41 -9.75 -13.73 -2.27
C LYS A 41 -10.91 -13.81 -1.29
N LYS A 42 -11.14 -12.79 -0.45
CA LYS A 42 -12.23 -12.82 0.55
C LYS A 42 -13.58 -12.50 -0.08
N SER A 43 -14.65 -13.00 0.53
CA SER A 43 -16.02 -12.76 0.06
C SER A 43 -16.45 -11.30 0.28
N LYS A 44 -17.42 -10.81 -0.51
CA LYS A 44 -17.96 -9.44 -0.37
C LYS A 44 -18.42 -9.11 1.06
N ARG A 45 -18.89 -10.10 1.84
CA ARG A 45 -19.30 -9.91 3.25
C ARG A 45 -18.14 -9.48 4.15
N PHE A 46 -16.92 -9.93 3.86
CA PHE A 46 -15.72 -9.56 4.59
C PHE A 46 -15.46 -8.05 4.57
N PHE A 47 -15.71 -7.42 3.42
CA PHE A 47 -15.49 -5.98 3.18
C PHE A 47 -16.64 -5.09 3.68
N LYS A 48 -17.73 -5.67 4.23
CA LYS A 48 -18.83 -4.88 4.83
C LYS A 48 -18.41 -4.19 6.12
N LYS A 49 -17.36 -4.65 6.80
CA LYS A 49 -16.82 -3.98 8.00
C LYS A 49 -16.16 -2.66 7.60
N LYS A 50 -16.43 -1.59 8.37
CA LYS A 50 -15.90 -0.24 8.11
C LYS A 50 -14.38 -0.23 7.98
N GLU A 51 -13.66 -1.05 8.76
CA GLU A 51 -12.19 -1.06 8.74
C GLU A 51 -11.58 -1.59 7.45
N ARG A 52 -12.36 -2.32 6.65
CA ARG A 52 -11.94 -3.03 5.43
C ARG A 52 -12.70 -2.54 4.21
N SER A 53 -13.52 -1.51 4.36
CA SER A 53 -14.33 -1.00 3.27
C SER A 53 -13.45 -0.22 2.29
N TYR A 54 -13.71 -0.39 1.00
CA TYR A 54 -12.98 0.33 -0.04
C TYR A 54 -12.99 1.86 0.15
N PRO A 55 -14.11 2.52 0.52
CA PRO A 55 -14.10 3.97 0.72
C PRO A 55 -13.12 4.44 1.80
N LYS A 56 -13.04 3.71 2.93
CA LYS A 56 -12.08 4.02 3.98
C LYS A 56 -10.65 3.83 3.47
N LEU A 57 -10.36 2.68 2.85
CA LEU A 57 -9.02 2.36 2.40
C LEU A 57 -8.56 3.27 1.26
N ALA A 58 -9.46 3.67 0.36
CA ALA A 58 -9.17 4.64 -0.68
C ALA A 58 -8.85 6.03 -0.10
N TYR A 59 -9.55 6.44 0.97
CA TYR A 59 -9.21 7.67 1.69
C TYR A 59 -7.81 7.59 2.32
N GLU A 60 -7.49 6.51 3.04
CA GLU A 60 -6.16 6.31 3.64
C GLU A 60 -5.06 6.23 2.57
N ALA A 61 -5.32 5.54 1.46
CA ALA A 61 -4.40 5.43 0.32
C ALA A 61 -4.14 6.79 -0.34
N LYS A 62 -5.18 7.63 -0.47
CA LYS A 62 -5.01 9.01 -0.96
C LYS A 62 -4.08 9.82 -0.06
N GLN A 63 -4.27 9.74 1.26
CA GLN A 63 -3.39 10.42 2.20
C GLN A 63 -1.95 9.93 2.11
N LEU A 64 -1.73 8.62 1.99
CA LEU A 64 -0.39 8.06 1.81
C LEU A 64 0.27 8.56 0.53
N TYR A 65 -0.49 8.55 -0.57
CA TYR A 65 -0.03 9.06 -1.86
C TYR A 65 0.33 10.54 -1.83
N GLU A 66 -0.45 11.36 -1.12
CA GLU A 66 -0.15 12.78 -0.95
C GLU A 66 1.09 13.03 -0.08
N VAL A 67 1.30 12.24 0.98
CA VAL A 67 2.45 12.37 1.87
C VAL A 67 3.76 11.90 1.22
N LEU A 68 3.69 10.94 0.30
CA LEU A 68 4.85 10.41 -0.44
C LEU A 68 4.98 11.05 -1.83
N ASP A 69 4.72 12.36 -1.92
CA ASP A 69 4.93 13.19 -3.12
C ASP A 69 4.29 12.64 -4.41
N ARG A 70 3.17 11.93 -4.27
CA ARG A 70 2.45 11.28 -5.38
C ARG A 70 3.33 10.27 -6.14
N ASN A 71 4.25 9.63 -5.43
CA ASN A 71 5.04 8.52 -5.95
C ASN A 71 4.38 7.18 -5.58
N LEU A 72 3.85 6.46 -6.57
CA LEU A 72 3.22 5.16 -6.35
C LEU A 72 4.24 4.15 -5.82
N ASP A 73 5.44 4.10 -6.39
CA ASP A 73 6.45 3.09 -6.07
C ASP A 73 6.88 3.22 -4.60
N ASP A 74 6.99 4.45 -4.08
CA ASP A 74 7.29 4.70 -2.66
C ASP A 74 6.13 4.32 -1.75
N CYS A 75 4.88 4.53 -2.19
CA CYS A 75 3.70 4.06 -1.46
C CYS A 75 3.69 2.54 -1.33
N LEU A 76 4.03 1.81 -2.40
CA LEU A 76 4.07 0.34 -2.36
C LEU A 76 5.18 -0.15 -1.44
N TRP A 77 6.34 0.51 -1.47
CA TRP A 77 7.43 0.20 -0.57
C TRP A 77 7.08 0.46 0.89
N ALA A 78 6.36 1.55 1.18
CA ALA A 78 5.85 1.85 2.51
C ALA A 78 4.95 0.73 3.04
N LEU A 79 4.02 0.24 2.20
CA LEU A 79 3.12 -0.85 2.55
C LEU A 79 3.88 -2.16 2.80
N ASP A 80 4.84 -2.50 1.94
CA ASP A 80 5.65 -3.73 2.09
C ASP A 80 6.49 -3.69 3.37
N ARG A 81 7.17 -2.57 3.65
CA ARG A 81 7.94 -2.36 4.88
C ARG A 81 7.05 -2.47 6.11
N MET A 82 5.86 -1.87 6.09
CA MET A 82 4.91 -1.96 7.20
C MET A 82 4.43 -3.39 7.42
N ASN A 83 4.14 -4.12 6.33
CA ASN A 83 3.75 -5.53 6.41
C ASN A 83 4.86 -6.39 7.03
N TYR A 84 6.12 -6.16 6.66
CA TYR A 84 7.27 -6.83 7.25
C TYR A 84 7.38 -6.53 8.75
N LEU A 85 7.29 -5.27 9.15
CA LEU A 85 7.37 -4.85 10.56
C LEU A 85 6.23 -5.45 11.39
N ALA A 86 5.01 -5.40 10.86
CA ALA A 86 3.82 -5.97 11.50
C ALA A 86 3.92 -7.48 11.70
N LYS A 87 4.40 -8.22 10.71
CA LYS A 87 4.63 -9.67 10.82
C LYS A 87 5.73 -10.01 11.83
N LYS A 88 6.81 -9.22 11.85
CA LYS A 88 7.92 -9.41 12.79
C LYS A 88 7.55 -9.05 14.23
N GLY A 89 6.75 -8.00 14.40
CA GLY A 89 6.32 -7.49 15.71
C GLY A 89 4.98 -8.03 16.19
N ASP A 90 4.35 -8.94 15.45
CA ASP A 90 3.03 -9.53 15.74
C ASP A 90 1.94 -8.50 16.09
N PHE A 91 1.82 -7.45 15.28
CA PHE A 91 0.82 -6.38 15.48
C PHE A 91 -0.06 -6.14 14.25
N GLU A 92 -1.28 -5.67 14.49
CA GLU A 92 -2.18 -5.27 13.41
C GLU A 92 -1.82 -3.88 12.84
N TRP A 93 -1.89 -3.74 11.53
CA TRP A 93 -1.58 -2.48 10.83
C TRP A 93 -2.66 -2.09 9.82
N SER A 94 -2.69 -0.82 9.44
CA SER A 94 -3.52 -0.26 8.37
C SER A 94 -2.68 0.64 7.46
N ILE A 95 -3.22 1.08 6.32
CA ILE A 95 -2.56 2.05 5.45
C ILE A 95 -2.22 3.33 6.27
N SER A 96 -3.13 3.75 7.15
CA SER A 96 -2.90 4.86 8.08
C SER A 96 -1.76 4.62 9.09
N THR A 97 -1.37 3.38 9.38
CA THR A 97 -0.15 3.11 10.16
C THR A 97 1.09 3.60 9.41
N CYS A 98 1.14 3.46 8.08
CA CYS A 98 2.27 3.95 7.28
C CYS A 98 2.46 5.47 7.41
N LEU A 99 1.37 6.23 7.57
CA LEU A 99 1.40 7.68 7.78
C LEU A 99 2.05 8.11 9.10
N LYS A 100 2.00 7.25 10.12
CA LYS A 100 2.53 7.54 11.47
C LYS A 100 4.03 7.28 11.56
N HIS A 101 4.56 6.40 10.72
CA HIS A 101 5.98 6.07 10.67
C HIS A 101 6.68 6.94 9.62
N LYS A 102 6.87 8.23 9.95
CA LYS A 102 7.51 9.26 9.10
C LYS A 102 8.99 9.01 8.74
N ASN A 103 9.58 7.88 9.12
CA ASN A 103 10.98 7.52 8.85
C ASN A 103 11.08 6.35 7.87
N LEU A 104 10.45 6.47 6.70
CA LEU A 104 10.73 5.60 5.56
C LEU A 104 12.00 6.06 4.87
#